data_AF-A0A433RRX5-F1
#
_entry.id   AF-A0A433RRX5-F1
#
_cell.length_a   1.000
_cell.length_b   1.000
_cell.length_c   1.000
_cell.angle_alpha   90.00
_cell.angle_beta   90.00
_cell.angle_gamma   90.00
#
_symmetry.space_group_name_H-M   'P 1'
#
loop_
_entity.id
_entity.type
_entity.pdbx_description
1 polymer ?
#
loop_
_entity_poly.entity_id
_entity_poly.type
_entity_poly.pdbx_seq_one_letter_code
_entity_poly.pdbx_strand_id
1 'polypeptide(L)' 'MILTSNKSYIEWGHVFGDAILATAILDRLLHHSVTFNIKGESYRMKEKKKAGIFPANHLTT' A
#
# COMPACT_ATOMS: atom_id res chain seq x y z
N MET A 1 -2.42 -11.52 -14.31
CA MET A 1 -3.18 -10.47 -13.58
C MET A 1 -2.18 -9.58 -12.85
N ILE A 2 -2.39 -8.26 -12.84
CA ILE A 2 -1.56 -7.32 -12.10
C ILE A 2 -2.42 -6.71 -11.00
N LEU A 3 -1.94 -6.79 -9.76
CA LEU A 3 -2.62 -6.23 -8.59
C LEU A 3 -1.70 -5.21 -7.92
N THR A 4 -2.28 -4.12 -7.45
CA THR A 4 -1.58 -3.14 -6.60
C THR A 4 -2.30 -3.07 -5.25
N SER A 5 -1.54 -3.06 -4.17
CA SER A 5 -2.05 -2.96 -2.80
C SER A 5 -1.16 -2.02 -2.02
N ASN A 6 -1.76 -1.11 -1.25
CA ASN A 6 -1.06 -0.30 -0.26
C ASN A 6 -1.08 -0.95 1.15
N LYS A 7 -1.61 -2.17 1.24
CA LYS A 7 -1.72 -2.98 2.46
C LYS A 7 -0.80 -4.18 2.40
N SER A 8 -0.19 -4.49 3.54
CA SER A 8 0.60 -5.69 3.71
C SER A 8 -0.30 -6.94 3.75
N TYR A 9 0.25 -8.11 3.42
CA TYR A 9 -0.52 -9.37 3.42
C TYR A 9 -1.14 -9.70 4.79
N ILE A 10 -0.50 -9.27 5.88
CA ILE A 10 -1.00 -9.49 7.24
C ILE A 10 -2.29 -8.69 7.50
N GLU A 11 -2.40 -7.49 6.93
CA GLU A 11 -3.59 -6.65 7.07
C GLU A 11 -4.77 -7.15 6.25
N TRP A 12 -4.57 -8.11 5.33
CA TRP A 12 -5.64 -8.59 4.46
C TRP A 12 -6.73 -9.35 5.21
N GLY A 13 -6.40 -9.98 6.34
CA GLY A 13 -7.41 -10.58 7.22
C GLY A 13 -8.43 -9.54 7.71
N HIS A 14 -7.97 -8.32 8.02
CA HIS A 14 -8.86 -7.22 8.38
C HIS A 14 -9.62 -6.64 7.17
N VAL A 15 -8.98 -6.60 5.99
CA VAL A 15 -9.62 -6.12 4.76
C VAL A 15 -10.80 -7.01 4.36
N PHE A 16 -10.66 -8.33 4.49
CA PHE A 16 -11.73 -9.29 4.17
C PHE A 16 -12.65 -9.61 5.34
N GLY A 17 -12.31 -9.19 6.57
CA GLY A 17 -13.06 -9.52 7.78
C GLY A 17 -12.93 -10.98 8.23
N ASP A 18 -12.20 -11.80 7.47
CA ASP A 18 -11.93 -13.20 7.75
C ASP A 18 -10.49 -13.55 7.34
N ALA A 19 -9.70 -13.97 8.33
CA ALA A 19 -8.31 -14.35 8.12
C ALA A 19 -8.17 -15.64 7.28
N ILE A 20 -9.08 -16.61 7.43
CA ILE A 20 -9.04 -17.88 6.71
C ILE A 20 -9.27 -17.64 5.22
N LEU A 21 -10.29 -16.83 4.90
CA LEU A 21 -10.59 -16.44 3.52
C LEU A 21 -9.43 -15.64 2.92
N ALA A 22 -8.88 -14.67 3.65
CA ALA A 22 -7.73 -13.88 3.20
C ALA A 22 -6.54 -14.77 2.84
N THR A 23 -6.20 -15.74 3.69
CA THR A 23 -5.12 -16.69 3.44
C THR A 23 -5.40 -17.55 2.20
N ALA A 24 -6.62 -18.07 2.03
CA ALA A 24 -6.97 -18.89 0.85
C ALA A 24 -6.89 -18.11 -0.47
N ILE A 25 -7.24 -16.82 -0.46
CA ILE A 25 -7.10 -15.94 -1.62
C ILE A 25 -5.62 -15.65 -1.88
N LEU A 26 -4.86 -15.28 -0.84
CA LEU A 26 -3.43 -14.98 -0.94
C LEU A 26 -2.65 -16.19 -1.45
N ASP A 27 -2.97 -17.41 -1.02
CA ASP A 27 -2.36 -18.64 -1.51
C ASP A 27 -2.47 -18.76 -3.03
N ARG A 28 -3.68 -18.61 -3.57
CA ARG A 28 -3.91 -18.66 -5.02
C ARG A 28 -3.26 -17.51 -5.78
N LEU A 29 -3.28 -16.30 -5.22
CA LEU A 29 -2.69 -15.12 -5.84
C LEU A 29 -1.16 -15.22 -5.88
N LEU A 30 -0.55 -15.69 -4.79
CA LEU A 30 0.89 -15.68 -4.62
C LEU A 30 1.58 -16.87 -5.30
N HIS A 31 0.89 -18.00 -5.49
CA HIS A 31 1.43 -19.21 -6.12
C HIS A 31 2.14 -18.92 -7.46
N HIS A 32 1.54 -18.10 -8.33
CA HIS A 32 2.11 -17.77 -9.65
C HIS A 32 2.37 -16.27 -9.83
N SER A 33 2.67 -15.54 -8.75
CA SER A 33 2.97 -14.10 -8.83
C SER A 33 4.42 -13.78 -8.51
N VAL A 34 4.85 -12.62 -8.99
CA VAL A 34 6.09 -11.98 -8.57
C VAL A 34 5.73 -10.78 -7.73
N THR A 35 6.20 -10.74 -6.48
CA THR A 35 5.91 -9.64 -5.56
C THR A 35 6.94 -8.52 -5.73
N PHE A 36 6.45 -7.30 -5.96
CA PHE A 36 7.26 -6.08 -5.97
C PHE A 36 6.92 -5.21 -4.76
N ASN A 37 7.85 -5.09 -3.82
CA ASN A 37 7.66 -4.21 -2.66
C ASN A 37 8.17 -2.81 -2.99
N ILE A 38 7.26 -1.85 -3.11
CA ILE A 38 7.58 -0.48 -3.50
C ILE A 38 7.75 0.37 -2.24
N LYS A 39 8.92 1.00 -2.10
CA LYS A 39 9.26 1.94 -1.04
C LYS A 39 9.66 3.28 -1.64
N GLY A 40 9.35 4.37 -0.94
CA GLY A 40 9.72 5.72 -1.36
C GLY A 40 8.69 6.75 -0.96
N GLU A 41 9.04 8.02 -1.15
CA GLU A 41 8.11 9.13 -0.93
C GLU A 41 6.97 9.12 -1.95
N SER A 42 5.80 9.60 -1.53
CA SER A 42 4.65 9.73 -2.42
C SER A 42 4.99 10.71 -3.56
N TYR A 43 4.87 10.24 -4.80
CA TYR A 43 5.05 11.08 -5.98
C TYR A 43 4.13 12.32 -5.94
N ARG A 44 2.89 12.16 -5.47
CA ARG A 44 1.94 13.26 -5.29
C ARG A 44 2.46 14.34 -4.34
N MET A 45 3.14 13.93 -3.26
CA MET A 45 3.71 14.87 -2.30
C MET A 45 4.95 15.56 -2.86
N LYS A 46 5.76 14.85 -3.66
CA LYS A 46 6.90 15.43 -4.37
C LYS A 46 6.47 16.55 -5.32
N GLU A 47 5.39 16.34 -6.09
CA GLU A 47 4.85 17.36 -7.00
C GLU A 47 4.24 18.54 -6.23
N LYS A 48 3.52 18.29 -5.13
CA LYS A 48 3.02 19.37 -4.24
C LYS A 48 4.16 20.22 -3.68
N LYS A 49 5.25 19.59 -3.23
CA LYS A 49 6.44 20.29 -2.74
C LYS A 49 7.10 21.15 -3.82
N LYS A 50 7.18 20.66 -5.07
CA LYS A 50 7.66 21.45 -6.22
C LYS A 50 6.75 22.63 -6.54
N ALA A 51 5.43 22.46 -6.39
CA ALA A 51 4.44 23.52 -6.57
C ALA A 51 4.36 24.50 -5.38
N GLY A 52 5.25 24.39 -4.39
CA GLY A 52 5.26 25.26 -3.20
C GLY A 52 4.17 24.93 -2.16
N ILE A 53 3.46 23.82 -2.32
CA ILE A 53 2.42 23.36 -1.39
C ILE A 53 3.06 22.42 -0.37
N PHE A 54 3.32 22.95 0.83
CA PHE A 54 3.84 22.17 1.95
C PHE A 54 2.67 21.63 2.80
N PRO A 55 2.72 20.36 3.24
CA PRO A 55 1.74 19.84 4.18
C PRO A 55 1.75 20.66 5.48
N ALA A 56 0.57 20.91 6.04
CA ALA A 56 0.35 21.80 7.21
C ALA A 56 1.08 21.38 8.50
N ASN A 57 1.67 20.19 8.56
CA ASN A 57 2.38 19.68 9.74
C ASN A 57 3.75 20.35 10.02
N HIS A 58 4.21 21.30 9.19
CA HIS A 58 5.47 22.02 9.42
C HIS A 58 5.31 23.36 10.17
N LEU A 59 4.09 23.74 10.59
CA LEU A 59 3.81 25.04 11.25
C LEU A 59 3.55 24.96 12.76
N THR A 60 3.80 23.81 13.40
CA THR A 60 3.71 23.64 14.86
C THR A 60 5.00 23.05 15.41
N THR A 61 6.04 23.87 15.50
CA THR A 61 7.11 23.81 16.52
C THR A 61 7.68 25.21 16.65
#